data_AF-A0A1D3DVV6-F1
#
_entry.id   AF-A0A1D3DVV6-F1
#
_cell.length_a   1.000
_cell.length_b   1.000
_cell.length_c   1.000
_cell.angle_alpha   90.00
_cell.angle_beta   90.00
_cell.angle_gamma   90.00
#
_symmetry.space_group_name_H-M   'P 1'
#
loop_
_entity.id
_entity.type
_entity.pdbx_description
1 polymer ?
#
loop_
_entity_poly.entity_id
_entity_poly.type
_entity_poly.pdbx_seq_one_letter_code
_entity_poly.pdbx_strand_id
1 'polypeptide(L)'
;MAARLERLIAFAELPNTVLQVTPYDLGERRPFDLPVRLATLPDRSVVVYAESSIQGRLDRDSRVVQPMMTAYHQLQAEAPSQTASVAMITEVRKGTL
;
A
#
# COMPACT_ATOMS: atom_id res chain seq x y z
N MET A 1 -2.14 16.65 13.58
CA MET A 1 -2.58 15.46 12.80
C MET A 1 -3.03 15.86 11.40
N ALA A 2 -3.92 16.86 11.28
CA ALA A 2 -4.46 17.35 10.01
C ALA A 2 -3.42 17.55 8.87
N ALA A 3 -2.27 18.18 9.15
CA ALA A 3 -1.23 18.41 8.13
C ALA A 3 -0.65 17.12 7.51
N ARG A 4 -0.61 16.00 8.25
CA ARG A 4 -0.16 14.71 7.72
C ARG A 4 -1.19 14.13 6.75
N LEU A 5 -2.47 14.24 7.09
CA LEU A 5 -3.58 13.78 6.25
C LEU A 5 -3.70 14.60 4.98
N GLU A 6 -3.49 15.92 5.06
CA GLU A 6 -3.44 16.80 3.91
C GLU A 6 -2.32 16.42 2.93
N ARG A 7 -1.14 16.05 3.45
CA ARG A 7 -0.05 15.56 2.61
C ARG A 7 -0.41 14.26 1.87
N LEU A 8 -1.19 13.37 2.48
CA LEU A 8 -1.66 12.14 1.82
C LEU A 8 -2.67 12.45 0.71
N ILE A 9 -3.55 13.43 0.91
CA ILE A 9 -4.48 13.90 -0.13
C ILE A 9 -3.69 14.47 -1.31
N ALA A 10 -2.74 15.37 -1.05
CA ALA A 10 -1.88 15.94 -2.10
C ALA A 10 -1.04 14.86 -2.82
N PHE A 11 -0.59 13.83 -2.10
CA PHE A 11 0.10 12.69 -2.70
C PHE A 11 -0.79 11.97 -3.71
N ALA A 12 -2.07 11.75 -3.39
CA ALA A 12 -3.01 11.09 -4.30
C ALA A 12 -3.32 11.91 -5.56
N GLU A 13 -3.03 13.21 -5.60
CA GLU A 13 -3.22 14.04 -6.79
C GLU A 13 -2.10 13.88 -7.83
N LEU A 14 -1.00 13.19 -7.49
CA LEU A 14 0.10 12.96 -8.42
C LEU A 14 -0.29 11.95 -9.51
N PRO A 15 0.06 12.19 -10.79
CA PRO A 15 -0.42 11.41 -11.94
C PRO A 15 0.09 9.97 -12.00
N ASN A 16 1.13 9.65 -11.22
CA ASN A 16 1.79 8.35 -11.19
C ASN A 16 1.59 7.62 -9.86
N THR A 17 0.60 8.02 -9.07
CA THR A 17 0.34 7.46 -7.75
C THR A 17 -1.08 6.96 -7.63
N VAL A 18 -1.25 5.91 -6.82
CA VAL A 18 -2.55 5.44 -6.40
C VAL A 18 -2.51 5.23 -4.89
N LEU A 19 -3.34 5.98 -4.16
CA LEU A 19 -3.48 5.87 -2.71
C LEU A 19 -4.76 5.12 -2.38
N GLN A 20 -4.64 3.96 -1.73
CA GLN A 20 -5.77 3.17 -1.26
C GLN A 20 -5.66 2.92 0.24
N VAL A 21 -6.78 3.05 0.94
CA VAL A 21 -6.89 2.76 2.37
C VAL A 21 -7.67 1.47 2.55
N THR A 22 -6.99 0.44 3.02
CA THR A 22 -7.62 -0.86 3.32
C THR A 22 -8.31 -0.79 4.68
N PRO A 23 -9.65 -0.98 4.77
CA PRO A 23 -10.33 -0.99 6.06
C PRO A 23 -10.01 -2.27 6.84
N TYR A 24 -10.21 -2.22 8.16
CA TYR A 24 -9.89 -3.33 9.06
C TYR A 24 -10.86 -4.52 8.95
N ASP A 25 -12.01 -4.33 8.29
CA ASP A 25 -13.01 -5.37 8.03
C ASP A 25 -12.52 -6.50 7.12
N LEU A 26 -11.43 -6.27 6.39
CA LEU A 26 -10.70 -7.30 5.66
C LEU A 26 -10.14 -8.39 6.58
N GLY A 27 -9.80 -8.04 7.83
CA GLY A 27 -9.41 -8.99 8.86
C GLY A 27 -8.31 -9.97 8.40
N GLU A 28 -8.56 -11.27 8.57
CA GLU A 28 -7.65 -12.35 8.19
C GLU A 28 -7.36 -12.46 6.68
N ARG A 29 -8.13 -11.77 5.83
CA ARG A 29 -7.86 -11.73 4.38
C ARG A 29 -6.71 -10.79 4.02
N ARG A 30 -6.24 -9.95 4.95
CA ARG A 30 -5.09 -9.08 4.72
C ARG A 30 -3.83 -9.94 4.55
N PRO A 31 -3.15 -9.90 3.40
CA PRO A 31 -2.04 -10.82 3.14
C PRO A 31 -0.69 -10.35 3.69
N PHE A 32 -0.60 -9.11 4.20
CA PHE A 32 0.64 -8.55 4.71
C PHE A 32 0.44 -7.96 6.10
N ASP A 33 1.19 -8.42 7.09
CA ASP A 33 1.17 -7.82 8.43
C ASP A 33 2.15 -6.66 8.59
N LEU A 34 3.25 -6.73 7.84
CA LEU A 34 4.35 -5.77 7.86
C LEU A 34 4.46 -5.01 6.53
N PRO A 35 5.16 -3.86 6.51
CA PRO A 35 5.40 -3.13 5.27
C PRO A 35 6.18 -3.96 4.25
N VAL A 36 5.64 -4.04 3.03
CA VAL A 36 6.28 -4.68 1.87
C VAL A 36 6.35 -3.66 0.74
N ARG A 37 7.51 -3.57 0.09
CA ARG A 37 7.73 -2.74 -1.10
C ARG A 37 8.01 -3.66 -2.29
N LEU A 38 7.19 -3.55 -3.31
CA LEU A 38 7.36 -4.25 -4.59
C LEU A 38 7.90 -3.23 -5.60
N ALA A 39 8.99 -3.57 -6.29
CA ALA A 39 9.55 -2.71 -7.32
C ALA A 39 9.80 -3.50 -8.60
N THR A 40 9.24 -3.01 -9.70
CA THR A 40 9.54 -3.50 -11.04
C THR A 40 10.73 -2.71 -11.58
N LEU A 41 11.82 -3.41 -11.90
CA LEU A 41 13.04 -2.83 -12.45
C LEU A 41 12.91 -2.57 -13.97
N PRO A 42 13.82 -1.78 -14.58
CA PRO A 42 13.77 -1.46 -16.01
C PRO A 42 13.81 -2.69 -16.94
N ASP A 43 14.43 -3.78 -16.49
CA ASP A 43 14.47 -5.07 -17.20
C ASP A 43 13.20 -5.91 -17.00
N ARG A 44 12.17 -5.35 -16.35
CA ARG A 44 10.91 -6.00 -15.94
C ARG A 44 11.05 -7.09 -14.89
N SER A 45 12.24 -7.29 -14.31
CA SER A 45 12.36 -8.10 -13.12
C SER A 45 11.66 -7.41 -11.95
N VAL A 46 11.11 -8.20 -11.03
CA VAL A 46 10.45 -7.68 -9.84
C VAL A 46 11.28 -8.06 -8.62
N VAL A 47 11.54 -7.07 -7.78
CA VAL A 47 12.19 -7.26 -6.49
C VAL A 47 11.22 -6.93 -5.37
N VAL A 48 11.31 -7.67 -4.29
CA VAL A 48 10.53 -7.41 -3.08
C VAL A 48 11.46 -7.04 -1.95
N TYR A 49 11.12 -5.96 -1.26
CA TYR A 49 11.71 -5.61 0.01
C TYR A 49 10.66 -5.74 1.10
N ALA A 50 10.87 -6.65 2.05
CA ALA A 50 10.03 -6.81 3.23
C ALA A 50 10.80 -6.36 4.48
N GLU A 51 10.16 -5.52 5.28
CA GLU A 51 10.78 -4.95 6.49
C GLU A 51 10.19 -5.60 7.74
N SER A 52 11.05 -6.13 8.62
CA SER A 52 10.68 -6.62 9.94
C SER A 52 11.26 -5.71 11.03
N SER A 53 10.86 -5.93 12.28
CA SER A 53 11.37 -5.17 13.43
C SER A 53 12.88 -5.36 13.67
N ILE A 54 13.48 -6.43 13.15
CA ILE A 54 14.88 -6.79 13.38
C ILE A 54 15.74 -6.62 12.12
N GLN A 55 15.18 -6.88 10.93
CA GLN A 55 15.91 -6.79 9.66
C GLN A 55 15.01 -6.49 8.46
N GLY A 56 15.60 -5.87 7.44
CA GLY A 56 15.02 -5.77 6.10
C GLY A 56 15.56 -6.85 5.18
N ARG A 57 14.70 -7.47 4.37
CA ARG A 57 15.09 -8.52 3.41
C ARG A 57 14.69 -8.10 2.00
N LEU A 58 15.69 -8.04 1.12
CA LEU A 58 15.50 -7.87 -0.31
C LEU A 58 15.59 -9.24 -0.99
N ASP A 59 14.58 -9.57 -1.80
CA ASP A 59 14.54 -10.80 -2.57
C ASP A 59 14.17 -10.55 -4.03
N ARG A 60 14.72 -11.37 -4.92
CA ARG A 60 14.52 -11.36 -6.37
C ARG A 60 14.18 -12.74 -6.93
N ASP A 61 14.18 -13.77 -6.08
CA ASP A 61 13.79 -15.12 -6.47
C ASP A 61 12.30 -15.13 -6.81
N SER A 62 11.96 -15.56 -8.03
CA SER A 62 10.59 -15.62 -8.51
C SER A 62 9.68 -16.45 -7.61
N ARG A 63 10.22 -17.47 -6.92
CA ARG A 63 9.47 -18.30 -5.97
C ARG A 63 8.99 -17.52 -4.75
N VAL A 64 9.67 -16.44 -4.40
CA VAL A 64 9.30 -15.54 -3.29
C VAL A 64 8.48 -14.36 -3.82
N VAL A 65 8.89 -13.80 -4.96
CA VAL A 65 8.29 -12.58 -5.53
C VAL A 65 6.87 -12.85 -6.06
N GLN A 66 6.65 -13.97 -6.76
CA GLN A 66 5.37 -14.27 -7.40
C GLN A 66 4.20 -14.33 -6.40
N PRO A 67 4.28 -15.11 -5.29
CA PRO A 67 3.22 -15.10 -4.29
C PRO A 67 2.96 -13.73 -3.67
N MET A 68 4.01 -12.93 -3.45
CA MET A 68 3.88 -11.58 -2.90
C MET A 68 3.18 -10.63 -3.87
N MET A 69 3.45 -10.74 -5.18
CA MET A 69 2.70 -9.98 -6.19
C MET A 69 1.23 -10.39 -6.23
N THR A 70 0.92 -11.69 -6.19
CA THR A 70 -0.47 -12.18 -6.16
C THR A 70 -1.23 -11.62 -4.96
N ALA A 71 -0.63 -11.72 -3.77
CA ALA A 71 -1.16 -11.15 -2.55
C ALA A 71 -1.40 -9.64 -2.66
N TYR A 72 -0.44 -8.89 -3.23
CA TYR A 72 -0.59 -7.47 -3.45
C TYR A 72 -1.76 -7.13 -4.37
N HIS A 73 -1.91 -7.84 -5.49
CA HIS A 73 -3.02 -7.59 -6.40
C HIS A 73 -4.38 -7.96 -5.80
N GLN A 74 -4.46 -9.02 -5.00
CA GLN A 74 -5.69 -9.35 -4.26
C GLN A 74 -6.05 -8.24 -3.26
N LEU A 75 -5.08 -7.80 -2.46
CA LEU A 75 -5.29 -6.69 -1.53
C LEU A 75 -5.71 -5.41 -2.25
N GLN A 76 -5.08 -5.11 -3.38
CA GLN A 76 -5.40 -3.94 -4.20
C GLN A 76 -6.83 -3.98 -4.74
N ALA A 77 -7.31 -5.17 -5.12
CA ALA A 77 -8.66 -5.39 -5.64
C ALA A 77 -9.74 -5.28 -4.55
N GLU A 78 -9.45 -5.71 -3.33
CA GLU A 78 -10.39 -5.62 -2.21
C GLU A 78 -10.37 -4.24 -1.53
N ALA A 79 -9.30 -3.45 -1.72
CA ALA A 79 -9.22 -2.10 -1.20
C ALA A 79 -10.15 -1.14 -1.97
N PRO A 80 -10.75 -0.15 -1.28
CA PRO A 80 -11.58 0.87 -1.92
C PRO A 80 -10.79 1.64 -2.99
N SER A 81 -11.51 2.24 -3.93
CA SER A 81 -10.91 3.10 -4.96
C SER A 81 -10.17 4.27 -4.31
N GLN A 82 -9.27 4.90 -5.08
CA GLN A 82 -8.55 6.07 -4.63
C GLN A 82 -9.48 7.21 -4.20
N THR A 83 -10.54 7.48 -4.97
CA THR A 83 -11.52 8.52 -4.65
C THR A 83 -12.21 8.23 -3.31
N ALA A 84 -12.62 6.98 -3.07
CA ALA A 84 -13.22 6.59 -1.80
C ALA A 84 -12.23 6.69 -0.63
N SER A 85 -10.97 6.30 -0.84
CA SER A 85 -9.90 6.40 0.15
C SER A 85 -9.59 7.86 0.52
N VAL A 86 -9.51 8.76 -0.47
CA VAL A 86 -9.31 10.20 -0.24
C VAL A 86 -10.49 10.82 0.48
N ALA A 87 -11.72 10.40 0.18
CA ALA A 87 -12.91 10.85 0.90
C ALA A 87 -12.84 10.45 2.39
N MET A 88 -12.46 9.21 2.69
CA MET A 88 -12.25 8.75 4.07
C MET A 88 -11.20 9.60 4.82
N ILE A 89 -10.04 9.84 4.19
CA ILE A 89 -8.97 10.66 4.79
C ILE A 89 -9.44 12.10 5.01
N THR A 90 -10.22 12.65 4.09
CA THR A 90 -10.78 14.01 4.18
C THR A 90 -11.75 14.14 5.35
N GLU A 91 -12.62 13.17 5.57
CA GLU A 91 -13.55 13.16 6.71
C GLU A 91 -12.81 13.07 8.05
N VAL A 92 -11.82 12.18 8.16
CA VAL A 92 -10.98 12.08 9.38
C VAL A 92 -10.23 13.39 9.64
N ARG A 93 -9.72 14.06 8.59
CA ARG A 93 -9.04 15.35 8.73
C ARG A 93 -9.95 16.41 9.35
N LYS A 94 -11.21 16.50 8.92
CA LYS A 94 -12.19 17.49 9.46
C LYS A 94 -12.40 17.32 10.96
N GLY A 95 -12.40 16.08 11.47
CA GLY A 95 -12.51 15.78 12.90
C GLY A 95 -11.23 15.98 13.72
N THR A 96 -10.12 16.40 13.09
CA THR A 96 -8.84 16.68 13.77
C THR A 96 -8.46 18.17 13.79
N LEU A 97 -9.40 19.04 13.40
CA LEU A 97 -9.35 20.50 13.56
C LEU A 97 -9.88 20.87 14.95
#